data_AF-A0A6V8I5Z0-F1
#
_entry.id   AF-A0A6V8I5Z0-F1
#
_cell.length_a   1.000
_cell.length_b   1.000
_cell.length_c   1.000
_cell.angle_alpha   90.00
_cell.angle_beta   90.00
_cell.angle_gamma   90.00
#
_symmetry.space_group_name_H-M   'P 1'
#
loop_
_entity.id
_entity.type
_entity.pdbx_description
1 polymer ?
#
loop_
_entity_poly.entity_id
_entity_poly.type
_entity_poly.pdbx_seq_one_letter_code
_entity_poly.pdbx_strand_id
1 'polypeptide(L)'
;MMKKALLATALTLGMLTTAGAAAYAEETAPPPPPPPGACHPPGPVLNLDGVKLTSAQKKKIKAILDANRPDPKADMAQDHALHDQIRTLLTTPGQVDTDQLNSLTQQIGTLHAQHEAQRLQTDVQIHDVLTKKQLKQIAEKKDEPPCPPGPPMMGGNPPPPPPPPGADAPPAPAH
;
A
#
# COMPACT_ATOMS: atom_id res chain seq x y z
N MET A 1 -6.62 -41.93 -33.16
CA MET A 1 -6.61 -43.31 -32.62
C MET A 1 -5.29 -43.97 -32.96
N MET A 2 -4.83 -44.89 -32.09
CA MET A 2 -3.49 -45.53 -31.98
C MET A 2 -2.62 -44.86 -30.92
N LYS A 3 -1.93 -45.55 -30.01
CA LYS A 3 -2.09 -46.85 -29.34
C LYS A 3 -1.12 -46.78 -28.14
N LYS A 4 -1.52 -47.39 -27.01
CA LYS A 4 -0.82 -47.41 -25.72
C LYS A 4 0.56 -48.08 -25.82
N ALA A 5 1.53 -47.65 -25.00
CA ALA A 5 2.53 -48.54 -24.41
C ALA A 5 3.16 -47.91 -23.15
N LEU A 6 3.07 -48.65 -22.05
CA LEU A 6 3.77 -48.47 -20.78
C LEU A 6 5.28 -48.62 -20.95
N LEU A 7 6.08 -48.05 -20.03
CA LEU A 7 7.06 -48.82 -19.26
C LEU A 7 7.69 -47.99 -18.15
N ALA A 8 7.49 -48.47 -16.92
CA ALA A 8 8.21 -48.07 -15.73
C ALA A 8 9.61 -48.73 -15.76
N THR A 9 10.63 -48.00 -15.31
CA THR A 9 11.93 -48.58 -14.96
C THR A 9 12.34 -48.08 -13.58
N ALA A 10 12.77 -49.04 -12.79
CA ALA A 10 12.97 -48.98 -11.36
C ALA A 10 14.40 -48.58 -10.96
N LEU A 11 14.49 -48.03 -9.74
CA LEU A 11 15.51 -48.27 -8.69
C LEU A 11 17.01 -48.18 -9.04
N THR A 12 17.71 -47.25 -8.36
CA THR A 12 18.94 -47.47 -7.53
C THR A 12 19.36 -46.11 -6.94
N LEU A 13 19.24 -45.87 -5.63
CA LEU A 13 20.13 -46.19 -4.51
C LEU A 13 21.49 -45.44 -4.53
N GLY A 14 21.62 -44.50 -3.61
CA GLY A 14 22.86 -44.26 -2.85
C GLY A 14 23.73 -43.09 -3.27
N MET A 15 23.73 -42.01 -2.49
CA MET A 15 24.88 -41.63 -1.66
C MET A 15 24.53 -40.47 -0.72
N LEU A 16 24.61 -40.76 0.58
CA LEU A 16 24.65 -39.78 1.66
C LEU A 16 25.99 -39.03 1.55
N THR A 17 25.93 -37.72 1.29
CA THR A 17 27.02 -36.81 1.63
C THR A 17 26.53 -35.90 2.75
N THR A 18 26.99 -36.19 3.96
CA THR A 18 26.87 -35.28 5.10
C THR A 18 27.76 -34.07 4.86
N ALA A 19 27.23 -33.04 4.20
CA ALA A 19 27.81 -31.72 4.22
C ALA A 19 27.57 -31.13 5.61
N GLY A 20 28.62 -31.04 6.41
CA GLY A 20 28.62 -30.25 7.63
C GLY A 20 28.41 -28.79 7.27
N ALA A 21 27.14 -28.35 7.29
CA ALA A 21 26.81 -26.94 7.28
C ALA A 21 27.20 -26.40 8.66
N ALA A 22 28.24 -25.56 8.69
CA ALA A 22 28.53 -24.69 9.81
C ALA A 22 27.22 -23.99 10.20
N ALA A 23 26.74 -24.26 11.41
CA ALA A 23 25.71 -23.47 12.05
C ALA A 23 26.32 -22.11 12.36
N TYR A 24 26.38 -21.24 11.35
CA TYR A 24 26.34 -19.82 11.60
C TYR A 24 24.94 -19.56 12.14
N ALA A 25 24.84 -19.50 13.47
CA ALA A 25 23.82 -18.73 14.14
C ALA A 25 24.02 -17.28 13.65
N GLU A 26 23.45 -16.99 12.48
CA GLU A 26 23.19 -15.62 12.07
C GLU A 26 22.04 -15.18 12.98
N GLU A 27 22.44 -14.75 14.17
CA GLU A 27 21.68 -13.83 15.00
C GLU A 27 21.34 -12.68 14.07
N THR A 28 20.17 -12.81 13.45
CA THR A 28 19.57 -11.76 12.65
C THR A 28 19.31 -10.65 13.65
N ALA A 29 20.27 -9.73 13.73
CA ALA A 29 20.11 -8.50 14.47
C ALA A 29 18.73 -7.94 14.09
N PRO A 30 17.92 -7.53 15.07
CA PRO A 30 16.60 -6.99 14.79
C PRO A 30 16.76 -5.87 13.75
N PRO A 31 15.87 -5.81 12.73
CA PRO A 31 15.98 -4.79 11.69
C PRO A 31 16.10 -3.41 12.35
N PRO A 32 16.96 -2.52 11.80
CA PRO A 32 17.15 -1.19 12.37
C PRO A 32 15.80 -0.48 12.47
N PRO A 33 15.59 0.35 13.52
CA PRO A 33 14.36 1.11 13.66
C PRO A 33 14.14 1.96 12.39
N PRO A 34 12.89 2.09 11.91
CA PRO A 34 12.59 2.91 10.75
C PRO A 34 13.05 4.35 11.00
N PRO A 35 13.53 5.06 9.96
CA PRO A 35 13.96 6.44 10.11
C PRO A 35 12.80 7.30 10.64
N PRO A 36 13.07 8.29 11.51
CA PRO A 36 12.05 9.19 12.02
C PRO A 36 11.30 9.85 10.85
N GLY A 37 9.99 9.64 10.75
CA GLY A 37 9.14 10.21 9.69
C GLY A 37 8.83 9.31 8.50
N ALA A 38 9.31 8.06 8.46
CA ALA A 38 8.84 7.08 7.47
C ALA A 38 7.38 6.69 7.76
N CYS A 39 6.46 7.39 7.08
CA CYS A 39 5.06 7.00 7.05
C CYS A 39 4.94 5.66 6.32
N HIS A 40 4.40 4.64 6.99
CA HIS A 40 4.09 3.40 6.31
C HIS A 40 2.98 3.67 5.29
N PRO A 41 3.05 3.08 4.08
CA PRO A 41 1.95 3.16 3.14
C PRO A 41 0.66 2.66 3.81
N PRO A 42 -0.51 3.21 3.46
CA PRO A 42 -1.78 2.85 4.09
C PRO A 42 -1.99 1.32 4.04
N GLY A 43 -1.90 0.71 5.22
CA GLY A 43 -2.11 -0.73 5.42
C GLY A 43 -3.57 -1.12 5.12
N PRO A 44 -3.87 -2.44 5.07
CA PRO A 44 -5.22 -2.94 4.82
C PRO A 44 -6.28 -2.22 5.65
N VAL A 45 -7.49 -2.00 5.10
CA VAL A 45 -8.57 -1.33 5.84
C VAL A 45 -8.96 -2.16 7.07
N LEU A 46 -8.89 -3.49 6.96
CA LEU A 46 -9.10 -4.39 8.08
C LEU A 46 -7.81 -4.58 8.89
N ASN A 47 -7.66 -3.80 9.97
CA ASN A 47 -6.55 -4.01 10.91
C ASN A 47 -6.79 -5.27 11.79
N LEU A 48 -6.03 -6.33 11.50
CA LEU A 48 -6.10 -7.62 12.18
C LEU A 48 -5.28 -7.69 13.49
N ASP A 49 -4.54 -6.64 13.85
CA ASP A 49 -3.61 -6.68 14.99
C ASP A 49 -4.32 -6.91 16.32
N GLY A 50 -3.95 -7.94 17.07
CA GLY A 50 -4.65 -8.29 18.32
C GLY A 50 -5.99 -9.01 18.12
N VAL A 51 -6.43 -9.29 16.89
CA VAL A 51 -7.52 -10.23 16.63
C VAL A 51 -6.99 -11.65 16.75
N LYS A 52 -7.60 -12.47 17.60
CA LYS A 52 -7.21 -13.88 17.74
C LYS A 52 -7.68 -14.68 16.52
N LEU A 53 -6.77 -14.95 15.59
CA LEU A 53 -6.99 -15.78 14.41
C LEU A 53 -6.59 -17.24 14.67
N THR A 54 -7.39 -18.20 14.17
CA THR A 54 -7.00 -19.62 14.16
C THR A 54 -5.85 -19.87 13.17
N SER A 55 -5.10 -20.96 13.35
CA SER A 55 -4.01 -21.32 12.42
C SER A 55 -4.50 -21.49 10.98
N ALA A 56 -5.71 -22.03 10.80
CA ALA A 56 -6.34 -22.17 9.48
C ALA A 56 -6.66 -20.80 8.85
N GLN A 57 -7.20 -19.85 9.62
CA GLN A 57 -7.47 -18.49 9.15
C GLN A 57 -6.18 -17.76 8.78
N LYS A 58 -5.13 -17.83 9.62
CA LYS A 58 -3.82 -17.24 9.33
C LYS A 58 -3.25 -17.76 8.01
N LYS A 59 -3.32 -19.07 7.77
CA LYS A 59 -2.85 -19.68 6.52
C LYS A 59 -3.64 -19.18 5.30
N LYS A 60 -4.97 -19.07 5.41
CA LYS A 60 -5.82 -18.54 4.33
C LYS A 60 -5.53 -17.06 4.04
N ILE A 61 -5.46 -16.24 5.08
CA ILE A 61 -5.15 -14.80 4.95
C ILE A 61 -3.77 -14.61 4.33
N LYS A 62 -2.75 -15.37 4.77
CA LYS A 62 -1.42 -15.32 4.15
C LYS A 62 -1.48 -15.66 2.65
N ALA A 63 -2.21 -16.71 2.28
CA ALA A 63 -2.36 -17.09 0.87
C ALA A 63 -3.06 -15.99 0.04
N ILE A 64 -4.07 -15.33 0.61
CA ILE A 64 -4.74 -14.17 -0.01
C ILE A 64 -3.73 -13.03 -0.21
N LEU A 65 -2.95 -12.66 0.81
CA LEU A 65 -1.97 -11.58 0.72
C LEU A 65 -0.84 -11.90 -0.26
N ASP A 66 -0.35 -13.15 -0.29
CA ASP A 66 0.68 -13.58 -1.23
C ASP A 66 0.16 -13.55 -2.68
N ALA A 67 -1.08 -13.98 -2.91
CA ALA A 67 -1.69 -14.01 -4.24
C ALA A 67 -2.03 -12.63 -4.79
N ASN A 68 -2.31 -11.65 -3.92
CA ASN A 68 -2.66 -10.28 -4.29
C ASN A 68 -1.51 -9.28 -4.05
N ARG A 69 -0.28 -9.77 -3.84
CA ARG A 69 0.87 -8.90 -3.57
C ARG A 69 1.11 -7.99 -4.78
N PRO A 70 1.08 -6.65 -4.61
CA PRO A 70 1.35 -5.74 -5.71
C PRO A 70 2.81 -5.85 -6.18
N ASP A 71 3.08 -5.48 -7.43
CA ASP A 71 4.44 -5.23 -7.91
C ASP A 71 4.78 -3.74 -7.68
N PRO A 72 5.46 -3.40 -6.58
CA PRO A 72 5.69 -2.00 -6.24
C PRO A 72 6.52 -1.27 -7.29
N LYS A 73 7.33 -1.98 -8.09
CA LYS A 73 8.15 -1.34 -9.11
C LYS A 73 7.31 -0.94 -10.31
N ALA A 74 6.38 -1.78 -10.73
CA ALA A 74 5.50 -1.50 -11.86
C ALA A 74 4.58 -0.32 -11.53
N ASP A 75 3.95 -0.35 -10.35
CA ASP A 75 3.01 0.69 -9.91
C ASP A 75 3.71 2.06 -9.81
N MET A 76 4.90 2.10 -9.19
CA MET A 76 5.69 3.32 -9.08
C MET A 76 6.17 3.82 -10.45
N ALA A 77 6.54 2.92 -11.36
CA ALA A 77 7.00 3.31 -12.70
C ALA A 77 5.87 3.96 -13.52
N GLN A 78 4.64 3.45 -13.40
CA GLN A 78 3.50 3.99 -14.14
C GLN A 78 3.10 5.38 -13.62
N ASP A 79 3.02 5.55 -12.30
CA ASP A 79 2.73 6.87 -11.70
C ASP A 79 3.83 7.88 -12.02
N HIS A 80 5.11 7.46 -11.95
CA HIS A 80 6.24 8.31 -12.31
C HIS A 80 6.19 8.75 -13.79
N ALA A 81 5.91 7.82 -14.70
CA ALA A 81 5.82 8.13 -16.12
C ALA A 81 4.72 9.16 -16.44
N LEU A 82 3.56 9.09 -15.77
CA LEU A 82 2.49 10.07 -15.92
C LEU A 82 2.92 11.46 -15.41
N HIS A 83 3.60 11.52 -14.27
CA HIS A 83 4.13 12.78 -13.73
C HIS A 83 5.23 13.37 -14.61
N ASP A 84 6.09 12.54 -15.21
CA ASP A 84 7.10 13.00 -16.15
C ASP A 84 6.47 13.58 -17.42
N GLN A 85 5.39 12.99 -17.93
CA GLN A 85 4.63 13.55 -19.07
C GLN A 85 4.02 14.91 -18.72
N ILE A 86 3.44 15.07 -17.53
CA ILE A 86 2.94 16.37 -17.05
C ILE A 86 4.09 17.37 -16.96
N ARG A 87 5.23 16.97 -16.39
CA ARG A 87 6.42 17.82 -16.29
C ARG A 87 6.88 18.27 -17.67
N THR A 88 6.99 17.36 -18.63
CA THR A 88 7.37 17.69 -20.01
C THR A 88 6.38 18.67 -20.64
N LEU A 89 5.07 18.42 -20.51
CA LEU A 89 4.04 19.29 -21.04
C LEU A 89 4.13 20.73 -20.49
N LEU A 90 4.36 20.86 -19.18
CA LEU A 90 4.44 22.17 -18.50
C LEU A 90 5.78 22.89 -18.68
N THR A 91 6.83 22.19 -19.10
CA THR A 91 8.17 22.76 -19.31
C THR A 91 8.51 22.96 -20.79
N THR A 92 7.66 22.49 -21.70
CA THR A 92 7.81 22.73 -23.14
C THR A 92 7.47 24.18 -23.46
N PRO A 93 8.33 24.94 -24.17
CA PRO A 93 8.04 26.32 -24.54
C PRO A 93 6.79 26.43 -25.44
N GLY A 94 5.89 27.35 -25.10
CA GLY A 94 4.66 27.58 -25.88
C GLY A 94 3.43 27.67 -24.98
N GLN A 95 2.24 27.61 -25.59
CA GLN A 95 1.01 27.45 -24.84
C GLN A 95 0.89 26.01 -24.34
N VAL A 96 0.40 25.84 -23.11
CA VAL A 96 0.13 24.53 -22.52
C VAL A 96 -1.12 23.93 -23.16
N ASP A 97 -1.02 22.68 -23.61
CA ASP A 97 -2.18 21.90 -24.05
C ASP A 97 -3.00 21.45 -22.83
N THR A 98 -4.09 22.17 -22.56
CA THR A 98 -4.96 21.90 -21.41
C THR A 98 -5.74 20.60 -21.56
N ASP A 99 -6.02 20.15 -22.79
CA ASP A 99 -6.76 18.91 -23.02
C ASP A 99 -5.87 17.71 -22.72
N GLN A 100 -4.60 17.77 -23.12
CA GLN A 100 -3.61 16.76 -22.74
C GLN A 100 -3.38 16.74 -21.22
N LEU A 101 -3.28 17.90 -20.57
CA LEU A 101 -3.14 17.98 -19.11
C LEU A 101 -4.33 17.34 -18.37
N ASN A 102 -5.55 17.60 -18.85
CA ASN A 102 -6.76 17.01 -18.30
C ASN A 102 -6.78 15.48 -18.47
N SER A 103 -6.36 14.98 -19.63
CA SER A 103 -6.24 13.55 -19.89
C SER A 103 -5.22 12.86 -18.96
N LEU A 104 -4.04 13.46 -18.76
CA LEU A 104 -3.03 12.94 -17.83
C LEU A 104 -3.55 12.91 -16.39
N THR A 105 -4.27 13.97 -15.98
CA THR A 105 -4.91 14.02 -14.66
C THR A 105 -5.94 12.89 -14.48
N GLN A 106 -6.76 12.62 -15.49
CA GLN A 106 -7.72 11.51 -15.46
C GLN A 106 -7.05 10.14 -15.40
N GLN A 107 -5.91 9.97 -16.07
CA GLN A 107 -5.13 8.73 -16.02
C GLN A 107 -4.56 8.47 -14.62
N ILE A 108 -4.03 9.50 -13.96
CA ILE A 108 -3.56 9.41 -12.56
C ILE A 108 -4.73 9.00 -11.65
N GLY A 109 -5.87 9.70 -11.75
CA GLY A 109 -7.05 9.36 -10.94
C GLY A 109 -7.56 7.93 -11.18
N THR A 110 -7.51 7.45 -12.41
CA THR A 110 -7.90 6.08 -12.76
C THR A 110 -6.93 5.06 -12.18
N LEU A 111 -5.62 5.30 -12.28
CA LEU A 111 -4.59 4.43 -11.70
C LEU A 111 -4.77 4.30 -10.18
N HIS A 112 -4.95 5.42 -9.49
CA HIS A 112 -5.17 5.42 -8.04
C HIS A 112 -6.46 4.69 -7.66
N ALA A 113 -7.55 4.90 -8.40
CA ALA A 113 -8.80 4.19 -8.17
C ALA A 113 -8.67 2.67 -8.39
N GLN A 114 -7.88 2.23 -9.38
CA GLN A 114 -7.61 0.82 -9.61
C GLN A 114 -6.82 0.18 -8.46
N HIS A 115 -5.80 0.87 -7.95
CA HIS A 115 -5.04 0.40 -6.79
C HIS A 115 -5.93 0.28 -5.54
N GLU A 116 -6.76 1.28 -5.26
CA GLU A 116 -7.70 1.21 -4.13
C GLU A 116 -8.73 0.09 -4.30
N ALA A 117 -9.26 -0.10 -5.50
CA ALA A 117 -10.16 -1.21 -5.79
C ALA A 117 -9.50 -2.59 -5.54
N GLN A 118 -8.23 -2.76 -5.93
CA GLN A 118 -7.48 -4.00 -5.68
C GLN A 118 -7.24 -4.24 -4.19
N ARG A 119 -6.90 -3.18 -3.44
CA ARG A 119 -6.74 -3.26 -1.98
C ARG A 119 -8.06 -3.65 -1.31
N LEU A 120 -9.15 -2.99 -1.65
CA LEU A 120 -10.48 -3.30 -1.11
C LEU A 120 -10.94 -4.70 -1.49
N GLN A 121 -10.63 -5.18 -2.69
CA GLN A 121 -10.94 -6.55 -3.10
C GLN A 121 -10.18 -7.59 -2.24
N THR A 122 -8.95 -7.26 -1.83
CA THR A 122 -8.18 -8.09 -0.88
C THR A 122 -8.82 -8.06 0.50
N ASP A 123 -9.26 -6.89 0.97
CA ASP A 123 -9.98 -6.74 2.24
C ASP A 123 -11.30 -7.53 2.26
N VAL A 124 -12.04 -7.57 1.16
CA VAL A 124 -13.24 -8.41 1.01
C VAL A 124 -12.89 -9.90 1.16
N GLN A 125 -11.82 -10.37 0.53
CA GLN A 125 -11.39 -11.77 0.68
C GLN A 125 -10.98 -12.10 2.12
N ILE A 126 -10.33 -11.15 2.81
CA ILE A 126 -9.96 -11.30 4.22
C ILE A 126 -11.22 -11.33 5.10
N HIS A 127 -12.17 -10.41 4.86
CA HIS A 127 -13.45 -10.35 5.57
C HIS A 127 -14.15 -11.71 5.59
N ASP A 128 -14.20 -12.40 4.46
CA ASP A 128 -14.87 -13.69 4.31
C ASP A 128 -14.20 -14.85 5.08
N VAL A 129 -12.95 -14.68 5.50
CA VAL A 129 -12.24 -15.64 6.36
C VAL A 129 -12.58 -15.42 7.85
N LEU A 130 -13.04 -14.22 8.22
CA LEU A 130 -13.27 -13.83 9.59
C LEU A 130 -14.66 -14.23 10.08
N THR A 131 -14.77 -14.46 11.38
CA THR A 131 -16.07 -14.68 12.04
C THR A 131 -16.73 -13.35 12.39
N LYS A 132 -18.06 -13.36 12.56
CA LYS A 132 -18.82 -12.19 13.03
C LYS A 132 -18.25 -11.58 14.32
N LYS A 133 -17.77 -12.41 15.25
CA LYS A 133 -17.15 -11.95 16.50
C LYS A 133 -15.83 -11.22 16.25
N GLN A 134 -14.99 -11.72 15.34
CA GLN A 134 -13.73 -11.08 14.98
C GLN A 134 -13.97 -9.75 14.25
N LEU A 135 -14.95 -9.70 13.34
CA LEU A 135 -15.34 -8.47 12.66
C LEU A 135 -15.85 -7.41 13.64
N LYS A 136 -16.65 -7.81 14.62
CA LYS A 136 -17.09 -6.90 15.70
C LYS A 136 -15.91 -6.35 16.51
N GLN A 137 -14.92 -7.19 16.82
CA GLN A 137 -13.70 -6.74 17.51
C GLN A 137 -12.89 -5.74 16.68
N ILE A 138 -12.89 -5.87 15.34
CA ILE A 138 -12.23 -4.91 14.45
C ILE A 138 -13.00 -3.58 14.47
N ALA A 139 -14.32 -3.61 14.30
CA ALA A 139 -15.16 -2.41 14.27
C ALA A 139 -15.15 -1.61 15.59
N GLU A 140 -14.91 -2.27 16.72
CA GLU A 140 -14.83 -1.62 18.04
C GLU A 140 -13.46 -0.99 18.33
N LYS A 141 -12.43 -1.30 17.52
CA LYS A 141 -11.15 -0.59 17.63
C LYS A 141 -11.29 0.81 17.06
N LYS A 142 -10.76 1.78 17.80
CA LYS A 142 -10.54 3.12 17.27
C LYS A 142 -9.36 3.06 16.31
N ASP A 143 -9.48 3.72 15.17
CA ASP A 143 -8.34 3.94 14.29
C ASP A 143 -7.25 4.64 15.07
N GLU A 144 -6.04 4.09 15.01
CA GLU A 144 -4.87 4.78 15.50
C GLU A 144 -4.68 6.03 14.63
N PRO A 145 -4.44 7.22 15.21
CA PRO A 145 -4.32 8.43 14.42
C PRO A 145 -3.25 8.23 13.33
N PRO A 146 -3.53 8.63 12.07
CA PRO A 146 -2.51 8.62 11.03
C PRO A 146 -1.28 9.38 11.54
N CYS A 147 -0.10 8.94 11.10
CA CYS A 147 1.20 9.42 11.60
C CYS A 147 1.17 10.92 11.94
N PRO A 148 1.71 11.33 13.11
CA PRO A 148 1.83 12.75 13.41
C PRO A 148 2.56 13.44 12.25
N PRO A 149 2.15 14.65 11.83
CA PRO A 149 2.85 15.38 10.79
C PRO A 149 4.33 15.38 11.15
N GLY A 150 5.18 15.00 10.20
CA GLY A 150 6.63 15.06 10.38
C GLY A 150 7.02 16.45 10.93
N PRO A 151 8.10 16.55 11.71
CA PRO A 151 8.53 17.83 12.26
C PRO A 151 8.56 18.87 11.13
N PRO A 152 8.03 20.08 11.34
CA PRO A 152 8.08 21.12 10.33
C PRO A 152 9.53 21.26 9.88
N MET A 153 9.76 21.22 8.57
CA MET A 153 11.04 21.61 7.98
C MET A 153 11.34 23.02 8.52
N MET A 154 12.26 23.13 9.49
CA MET A 154 12.61 24.39 10.12
C MET A 154 13.08 25.38 9.05
N GLY A 155 12.30 26.43 8.79
CA GLY A 155 12.69 27.47 7.83
C GLY A 155 11.68 28.59 7.56
N GLY A 156 10.41 28.44 7.91
CA GLY A 156 9.44 29.53 7.76
C GLY A 156 8.37 29.44 8.84
N ASN A 157 8.09 30.55 9.52
CA ASN A 157 6.90 30.65 10.36
C ASN A 157 5.69 30.23 9.52
N PRO A 158 4.77 29.41 10.05
CA PRO A 158 3.52 29.12 9.35
C PRO A 158 2.82 30.44 9.02
N PRO A 159 2.25 30.60 7.81
CA PRO A 159 1.43 31.77 7.52
C PRO A 159 0.32 31.84 8.59
N PRO A 160 0.04 33.02 9.16
CA PRO A 160 -1.04 33.16 10.12
C PRO A 160 -2.35 32.62 9.51
N PRO A 161 -3.23 32.00 10.31
CA PRO A 161 -4.50 31.51 9.81
C PRO A 161 -5.27 32.67 9.14
N PRO A 162 -5.99 32.40 8.04
CA PRO A 162 -6.84 33.43 7.45
C PRO A 162 -7.86 33.91 8.49
N PRO A 163 -8.13 35.23 8.57
CA PRO A 163 -9.12 35.75 9.51
C PRO A 163 -10.50 35.11 9.25
N PRO A 164 -11.32 34.93 10.30
CA PRO A 164 -12.66 34.38 10.15
C PRO A 164 -13.47 35.25 9.16
N PRO A 165 -14.34 34.64 8.32
CA PRO A 165 -15.19 35.40 7.40
C PRO A 165 -16.04 36.42 8.19
N GLY A 166 -15.82 37.71 7.94
CA GLY A 166 -16.62 38.80 8.52
C GLY A 166 -15.89 39.82 9.40
N ALA A 167 -14.56 39.76 9.54
CA ALA A 167 -13.81 40.73 10.35
C ALA A 167 -13.63 42.13 9.70
N ASP A 168 -13.98 42.30 8.42
CA ASP A 168 -13.79 43.56 7.67
C ASP A 168 -15.11 44.17 7.13
N ALA A 169 -16.26 43.93 7.76
CA ALA A 169 -17.45 44.71 7.43
C ALA A 169 -17.35 46.11 8.10
N PRO A 170 -17.25 47.21 7.32
CA PRO A 170 -17.34 48.55 7.91
C PRO A 170 -18.72 48.73 8.57
N PRO A 171 -18.81 49.48 9.68
CA PRO A 171 -20.10 49.75 10.31
C PRO A 171 -21.02 50.47 9.33
N ALA A 172 -22.26 49.98 9.21
CA ALA A 172 -23.30 50.64 8.44
C ALA A 172 -23.54 52.06 8.95
N PRO A 173 -23.73 53.06 8.08
CA PRO A 173 -24.05 54.42 8.52
C PRO A 173 -25.41 54.44 9.22
N ALA A 174 -25.44 55.00 10.43
CA ALA A 174 -26.69 55.28 11.14
C ALA A 174 -27.47 56.37 10.38
N HIS A 175 -28.74 56.10 10.09
CA HIS A 175 -29.74 57.10 9.71
C HIS A 175 -30.39 57.72 10.94
#